data_AF-A0A7C8FYL9-F1
#
_entry.id   AF-A0A7C8FYL9-F1
#
_cell.length_a   1.000
_cell.length_b   1.000
_cell.length_c   1.000
_cell.angle_alpha   90.00
_cell.angle_beta   90.00
_cell.angle_gamma   90.00
#
_symmetry.space_group_name_H-M   'P 1'
#
loop_
_entity.id
_entity.type
_entity.pdbx_description
1 polymer ?
#
loop_
_entity_poly.entity_id
_entity_poly.type
_entity_poly.pdbx_seq_one_letter_code
_entity_poly.pdbx_strand_id
1 'polypeptide(L)'
;MTVADLRQARAARSRSSVVPTSRRAAQALRRLAVIASGTSLVVGIACAAAGCVSDSAQPEQSLSATTAPTLSAEATEAGSDAASAAAGPADVVDVAGATIAPDALATTSARFGSVVVVVPGDAAGDARSASAAVIEAVRSQADAVRRVDLAVAEQDDARLQELVDDHPALIIVVGAALNAVVDRVSASSLDQRFLLVGAQLPEPTDNVAAVVWPGADQRDQVMGGGGASASSGGALAARAAEAVPIGLRAVSSGRSGPVVALG
;
A
#
# COMPACT_ATOMS: atom_id res chain seq x y z
N MET A 1 -17.41 29.61 -67.85
CA MET A 1 -16.87 29.45 -66.48
C MET A 1 -16.79 27.95 -66.23
N THR A 2 -15.59 27.41 -66.36
CA THR A 2 -15.35 25.99 -66.70
C THR A 2 -14.70 25.28 -65.51
N VAL A 3 -14.87 23.95 -65.41
CA VAL A 3 -14.44 23.13 -64.26
C VAL A 3 -12.94 23.26 -63.92
N ALA A 4 -12.11 23.76 -64.85
CA ALA A 4 -10.71 24.11 -64.63
C ALA A 4 -10.51 25.31 -63.68
N ASP A 5 -11.39 26.32 -63.71
CA ASP A 5 -11.28 27.53 -62.86
C ASP A 5 -11.52 27.24 -61.37
N LEU A 6 -12.33 26.22 -61.06
CA LEU A 6 -12.64 25.82 -59.68
C LEU A 6 -11.49 25.07 -58.99
N ARG A 7 -10.54 24.50 -59.75
CA ARG A 7 -9.36 23.84 -59.16
C ARG A 7 -8.24 24.83 -58.81
N GLN A 8 -8.09 25.92 -59.55
CA GLN A 8 -7.11 26.96 -59.23
C GLN A 8 -7.52 27.82 -58.01
N ALA A 9 -8.82 28.01 -57.77
CA ALA A 9 -9.31 28.73 -56.59
C ALA A 9 -9.15 27.94 -55.27
N ARG A 10 -8.95 26.62 -55.32
CA ARG A 10 -8.78 25.76 -54.13
C ARG A 10 -7.31 25.57 -53.72
N ALA A 11 -6.35 25.85 -54.60
CA ALA A 11 -4.92 25.74 -54.33
C ALA A 11 -4.30 26.99 -53.68
N ALA A 12 -5.02 28.12 -53.62
CA ALA A 12 -4.52 29.38 -53.07
C ALA A 12 -4.89 29.64 -51.60
N ARG A 13 -5.61 28.73 -50.92
CA ARG A 13 -6.06 28.90 -49.51
C ARG A 13 -5.28 28.10 -48.47
N SER A 14 -4.17 27.42 -48.82
CA SER A 14 -3.38 26.65 -47.85
C SER A 14 -2.06 27.30 -47.42
N ARG A 15 -2.02 28.65 -47.33
CA ARG A 15 -0.86 29.36 -46.76
C ARG A 15 -1.30 30.28 -45.61
N SER A 16 -0.62 30.08 -44.48
CA SER A 16 -0.59 30.92 -43.27
C SER A 16 -1.80 30.90 -42.32
N SER A 17 -1.65 30.13 -41.24
CA SER A 17 -1.65 30.69 -39.89
C SER A 17 -1.00 29.70 -38.91
N VAL A 18 0.34 29.62 -38.94
CA VAL A 18 1.11 29.04 -37.84
C VAL A 18 1.32 30.17 -36.83
N VAL A 19 0.45 30.22 -35.82
CA VAL A 19 0.69 31.02 -34.62
C VAL A 19 1.57 30.19 -33.69
N PRO A 20 2.75 30.70 -33.27
CA PRO A 20 3.66 29.97 -32.41
C PRO A 20 3.21 30.06 -30.95
N THR A 21 2.54 29.04 -30.43
CA THR A 21 2.34 28.90 -28.98
C THR A 21 3.55 28.24 -28.35
N SER A 22 4.40 29.13 -27.83
CA SER A 22 5.57 28.98 -26.98
C SER A 22 5.32 28.20 -25.67
N ARG A 23 4.99 26.90 -25.74
CA ARG A 23 5.04 26.01 -24.55
C ARG A 23 5.59 24.60 -24.78
N ARG A 24 5.95 24.22 -26.02
CA ARG A 24 6.48 22.88 -26.33
C ARG A 24 8.00 22.81 -26.56
N ALA A 25 8.70 23.94 -26.52
CA ALA A 25 10.17 24.00 -26.67
C ALA A 25 10.94 23.82 -25.35
N ALA A 26 10.26 23.80 -24.19
CA ALA A 26 10.92 23.73 -22.88
C ALA A 26 10.99 22.32 -22.25
N GLN A 27 10.34 21.30 -22.84
CA GLN A 27 10.32 19.94 -22.27
C GLN A 27 11.09 18.90 -23.10
N ALA A 28 11.53 19.24 -24.32
CA ALA A 28 12.28 18.32 -25.19
C ALA A 28 13.82 18.39 -25.01
N LEU A 29 14.33 19.27 -24.13
CA LEU A 29 15.77 19.44 -23.87
C LEU A 29 16.25 18.89 -22.52
N ARG A 30 15.43 18.15 -21.76
CA ARG A 30 15.84 17.48 -20.51
C ARG A 30 16.10 15.97 -20.62
N ARG A 31 16.09 15.39 -21.83
CA ARG A 31 16.31 13.95 -22.06
C ARG A 31 17.63 13.59 -22.75
N LEU A 32 18.61 14.50 -22.76
CA LEU A 32 19.94 14.24 -23.32
C LEU A 32 21.03 14.80 -22.40
N ALA A 33 21.24 14.16 -21.25
CA ALA A 33 22.51 14.15 -20.52
C ALA A 33 22.32 13.33 -19.23
N VAL A 34 22.61 12.03 -19.28
CA VAL A 34 23.46 11.30 -18.30
C VAL A 34 23.73 9.92 -18.92
N ILE A 35 24.64 9.87 -19.88
CA ILE A 35 25.42 8.65 -20.18
C ILE A 35 26.87 9.12 -20.21
N ALA A 36 27.73 8.34 -19.55
CA ALA A 36 29.18 8.50 -19.40
C ALA A 36 29.64 9.39 -18.22
N SER A 37 29.93 8.73 -17.09
CA SER A 37 31.21 8.88 -16.39
C SER A 37 31.35 7.76 -15.37
N GLY A 38 31.85 6.61 -15.83
CA GLY A 38 32.51 5.65 -14.97
C GLY A 38 33.99 6.00 -14.90
N THR A 39 34.50 6.26 -13.70
CA THR A 39 35.91 6.06 -13.31
C THR A 39 36.00 6.08 -11.78
N SER A 40 36.18 4.89 -11.23
CA SER A 40 37.16 4.54 -10.19
C SER A 40 37.60 5.63 -9.20
N LEU A 41 37.23 5.46 -7.93
CA LEU A 41 38.16 5.69 -6.82
C LEU A 41 37.83 4.75 -5.66
N VAL A 42 38.51 3.61 -5.62
CA VAL A 42 38.62 2.76 -4.43
C VAL A 42 39.70 3.38 -3.55
N VAL A 43 39.31 3.93 -2.40
CA VAL A 43 40.23 4.19 -1.29
C VAL A 43 39.69 3.44 -0.08
N GLY A 44 40.42 2.40 0.30
CA GLY A 44 40.16 1.63 1.49
C GLY A 44 40.64 2.37 2.74
N ILE A 45 39.91 2.16 3.83
CA ILE A 45 40.46 2.24 5.19
C ILE A 45 39.94 1.01 5.93
N ALA A 46 40.86 0.06 6.15
CA ALA A 46 40.72 -0.99 7.13
C ALA A 46 41.18 -0.43 8.48
N CYS A 47 40.39 -0.66 9.54
CA CYS A 47 40.90 -0.75 10.90
C CYS A 47 40.04 -1.76 11.66
N ALA A 48 40.70 -2.83 12.08
CA ALA A 48 40.19 -3.87 12.95
C ALA A 48 40.07 -3.34 14.39
N ALA A 49 39.08 -3.84 15.12
CA ALA A 49 39.19 -3.99 16.56
C ALA A 49 38.37 -5.21 16.99
N ALA A 50 39.10 -6.25 17.40
CA ALA A 50 38.59 -7.34 18.20
C ALA A 50 38.14 -6.80 19.57
N GLY A 51 36.99 -7.26 20.06
CA GLY A 51 36.50 -6.97 21.40
C GLY A 51 35.82 -8.21 21.95
N CYS A 52 36.50 -8.88 22.87
CA CYS A 52 36.12 -10.12 23.51
C CYS A 52 35.03 -9.95 24.58
N VAL A 53 34.38 -11.10 24.81
CA VAL A 53 33.53 -11.53 25.92
C VAL A 53 33.80 -10.90 27.30
N SER A 54 32.71 -10.67 28.04
CA SER A 54 32.60 -10.69 29.51
C SER A 54 31.10 -10.82 29.79
N ASP A 55 30.55 -12.00 30.05
CA ASP A 55 30.49 -12.68 31.35
C ASP A 55 30.30 -11.73 32.53
N SER A 56 29.09 -11.73 33.09
CA SER A 56 28.79 -11.12 34.38
C SER A 56 27.56 -11.79 34.98
N ALA A 57 27.86 -12.82 35.76
CA ALA A 57 27.42 -13.01 37.13
C ALA A 57 25.91 -12.92 37.42
N GLN A 58 25.35 -14.09 37.70
CA GLN A 58 24.30 -14.26 38.70
C GLN A 58 24.78 -13.75 40.08
N PRO A 59 23.83 -13.30 40.92
CA PRO A 59 23.85 -13.66 42.32
C PRO A 59 22.65 -14.55 42.64
N GLU A 60 22.98 -15.75 43.09
CA GLU A 60 22.11 -16.55 43.94
C GLU A 60 21.87 -15.81 45.26
N GLN A 61 20.62 -15.67 45.66
CA GLN A 61 20.24 -15.40 47.05
C GLN A 61 19.17 -16.43 47.41
N SER A 62 19.65 -17.52 48.00
CA SER A 62 18.85 -18.55 48.62
C SER A 62 18.48 -18.16 50.05
N LEU A 63 17.24 -18.53 50.40
CA LEU A 63 16.72 -18.86 51.74
C LEU A 63 16.37 -17.69 52.69
N SER A 64 15.06 -17.54 52.92
CA SER A 64 14.49 -17.97 54.21
C SER A 64 12.98 -18.19 54.14
N ALA A 65 12.58 -19.33 54.70
CA ALA A 65 11.23 -19.83 54.80
C ALA A 65 10.36 -18.98 55.73
N THR A 66 9.06 -18.88 55.42
CA THR A 66 8.00 -18.67 56.40
C THR A 66 6.72 -19.32 55.88
N THR A 67 6.47 -20.51 56.44
CA THR A 67 5.19 -21.04 56.95
C THR A 67 3.91 -20.80 56.14
N ALA A 68 3.32 -21.90 55.69
CA ALA A 68 1.97 -22.02 55.14
C ALA A 68 0.87 -21.51 56.11
N PRO A 69 -0.35 -21.30 55.60
CA PRO A 69 -1.36 -22.34 55.86
C PRO A 69 -2.15 -22.78 54.63
N THR A 70 -2.47 -24.07 54.66
CA THR A 70 -3.41 -24.81 53.82
C THR A 70 -4.83 -24.27 53.96
N LEU A 71 -5.51 -24.02 52.83
CA LEU A 71 -6.96 -24.21 52.71
C LEU A 71 -7.26 -24.84 51.35
N SER A 72 -7.81 -26.05 51.43
CA SER A 72 -8.39 -26.83 50.34
C SER A 72 -9.78 -26.30 49.94
N ALA A 73 -10.20 -26.76 48.76
CA ALA A 73 -11.58 -26.83 48.25
C ALA A 73 -12.01 -25.59 47.42
N GLU A 74 -12.66 -25.66 46.26
CA GLU A 74 -13.41 -26.74 45.60
C GLU A 74 -13.26 -26.58 44.07
N ALA A 75 -13.25 -27.72 43.37
CA ALA A 75 -13.55 -27.75 41.94
C ALA A 75 -15.06 -27.55 41.77
N THR A 76 -15.46 -26.62 40.92
CA THR A 76 -16.82 -26.56 40.40
C THR A 76 -16.75 -26.25 38.91
N GLU A 77 -17.14 -27.25 38.12
CA GLU A 77 -17.41 -27.15 36.71
C GLU A 77 -18.55 -26.15 36.48
N ALA A 78 -18.34 -25.16 35.62
CA ALA A 78 -19.40 -24.41 34.98
C ALA A 78 -19.09 -24.37 33.49
N GLY A 79 -19.89 -25.11 32.73
CA GLY A 79 -19.80 -25.19 31.27
C GLY A 79 -19.87 -23.80 30.64
N SER A 80 -18.88 -23.48 29.83
CA SER A 80 -18.91 -22.31 28.96
C SER A 80 -19.71 -22.66 27.71
N ASP A 81 -21.03 -22.54 27.81
CA ASP A 81 -21.87 -22.23 26.65
C ASP A 81 -21.63 -20.75 26.30
N ALA A 82 -20.49 -20.47 25.68
CA ALA A 82 -20.27 -19.20 24.98
C ALA A 82 -21.01 -19.28 23.64
N ALA A 83 -22.32 -19.05 23.70
CA ALA A 83 -23.11 -18.72 22.53
C ALA A 83 -22.39 -17.60 21.76
N SER A 84 -21.99 -17.90 20.52
CA SER A 84 -21.54 -16.91 19.56
C SER A 84 -22.69 -15.95 19.30
N ALA A 85 -22.72 -14.87 20.07
CA ALA A 85 -23.55 -13.72 19.78
C ALA A 85 -22.95 -13.07 18.53
N ALA A 86 -23.57 -13.31 17.39
CA ALA A 86 -23.29 -12.56 16.16
C ALA A 86 -23.43 -11.07 16.48
N ALA A 87 -22.32 -10.34 16.47
CA ALA A 87 -22.32 -8.90 16.59
C ALA A 87 -23.21 -8.33 15.48
N GLY A 88 -24.23 -7.57 15.87
CA GLY A 88 -25.04 -6.84 14.91
C GLY A 88 -24.20 -5.79 14.16
N PRO A 89 -24.70 -5.25 13.03
CA PRO A 89 -23.97 -4.31 12.17
C PRO A 89 -23.62 -2.95 12.82
N ALA A 90 -23.91 -2.75 14.11
CA ALA A 90 -23.75 -1.50 14.84
C ALA A 90 -22.61 -1.49 15.86
N ASP A 91 -21.92 -2.62 16.11
CA ASP A 91 -20.92 -2.72 17.18
C ASP A 91 -19.49 -2.89 16.65
N VAL A 92 -19.23 -2.47 15.41
CA VAL A 92 -17.87 -2.45 14.88
C VAL A 92 -17.16 -1.25 15.46
N VAL A 93 -16.25 -1.50 16.42
CA VAL A 93 -15.37 -0.49 16.99
C VAL A 93 -14.57 0.18 15.88
N ASP A 94 -14.71 1.50 15.75
CA ASP A 94 -13.98 2.29 14.77
C ASP A 94 -12.63 2.71 15.35
N VAL A 95 -11.67 1.80 15.26
CA VAL A 95 -10.27 1.98 15.67
C VAL A 95 -9.38 1.57 14.49
N ALA A 96 -8.29 2.30 14.27
CA ALA A 96 -7.29 1.96 13.26
C ALA A 96 -6.88 0.48 13.36
N GLY A 97 -6.88 -0.19 12.20
CA GLY A 97 -6.53 -1.60 12.12
C GLY A 97 -7.64 -2.57 12.48
N ALA A 98 -8.85 -2.10 12.83
CA ALA A 98 -9.99 -2.99 13.04
C ALA A 98 -10.27 -3.80 11.76
N THR A 99 -10.26 -5.13 11.89
CA THR A 99 -10.57 -6.04 10.78
C THR A 99 -12.08 -6.18 10.61
N ILE A 100 -12.55 -5.95 9.39
CA ILE A 100 -13.99 -5.94 9.05
C ILE A 100 -14.27 -6.72 7.77
N ALA A 101 -15.49 -7.20 7.65
CA ALA A 101 -15.99 -7.79 6.42
C ALA A 101 -16.44 -6.69 5.42
N PRO A 102 -16.44 -6.96 4.10
CA PRO A 102 -16.78 -5.96 3.07
C PRO A 102 -18.23 -5.45 3.11
N ASP A 103 -19.14 -6.22 3.69
CA ASP A 103 -20.56 -5.89 3.87
C ASP A 103 -20.79 -4.87 5.00
N ALA A 104 -19.87 -4.78 5.96
CA ALA A 104 -19.87 -3.75 7.01
C ALA A 104 -19.50 -2.34 6.49
N LEU A 105 -19.07 -2.22 5.23
CA LEU A 105 -18.77 -0.94 4.59
C LEU A 105 -20.04 -0.26 4.08
N ALA A 106 -20.25 1.00 4.47
CA ALA A 106 -21.29 1.84 3.91
C ALA A 106 -21.24 1.89 2.38
N THR A 107 -22.42 1.95 1.75
CA THR A 107 -22.52 2.16 0.29
C THR A 107 -22.36 3.66 0.01
N THR A 108 -21.12 4.13 -0.04
CA THR A 108 -20.77 5.50 -0.41
C THR A 108 -20.24 5.56 -1.84
N SER A 109 -20.70 6.55 -2.60
CA SER A 109 -20.11 6.90 -3.90
C SER A 109 -18.96 7.88 -3.69
N ALA A 110 -17.76 7.35 -3.47
CA ALA A 110 -16.54 8.15 -3.40
C ALA A 110 -16.18 8.70 -4.78
N ARG A 111 -15.67 9.93 -4.82
CA ARG A 111 -15.04 10.50 -6.02
C ARG A 111 -13.66 11.02 -5.63
N PHE A 112 -12.63 10.36 -6.13
CA PHE A 112 -11.23 10.72 -5.98
C PHE A 112 -10.79 11.58 -7.18
N GLY A 113 -10.08 12.67 -6.89
CA GLY A 113 -9.47 13.53 -7.91
C GLY A 113 -8.31 12.82 -8.61
N SER A 114 -7.13 12.88 -8.00
CA SER A 114 -5.94 12.16 -8.44
C SER A 114 -5.67 10.97 -7.51
N VAL A 115 -5.35 9.82 -8.11
CA VAL A 115 -4.90 8.63 -7.40
C VAL A 115 -3.53 8.25 -7.94
N VAL A 116 -2.58 7.95 -7.06
CA VAL A 116 -1.28 7.39 -7.44
C VAL A 116 -1.25 5.93 -7.05
N VAL A 117 -0.94 5.04 -7.99
CA VAL A 117 -0.64 3.63 -7.68
C VAL A 117 0.87 3.46 -7.61
N VAL A 118 1.34 3.01 -6.45
CA VAL A 118 2.75 2.78 -6.13
C VAL A 118 3.03 1.29 -6.13
N VAL A 119 4.00 0.89 -6.95
CA VAL A 119 4.46 -0.51 -7.04
C VAL A 119 5.92 -0.60 -6.58
N PRO A 120 6.33 -1.70 -5.95
CA PRO A 120 7.74 -1.93 -5.60
C PRO A 120 8.62 -2.02 -6.86
N GLY A 121 9.83 -1.44 -6.81
CA GLY A 121 10.77 -1.45 -7.95
C GLY A 121 11.30 -2.81 -8.33
N ASP A 122 11.37 -3.73 -7.37
CA ASP A 122 11.84 -5.11 -7.55
C ASP A 122 10.70 -6.12 -7.81
N ALA A 123 9.45 -5.65 -7.98
CA ALA A 123 8.30 -6.52 -8.18
C ALA A 123 8.49 -7.48 -9.37
N ALA A 124 8.43 -8.78 -9.09
CA ALA A 124 8.61 -9.87 -10.05
C ALA A 124 7.49 -10.91 -9.96
N GLY A 125 7.37 -11.77 -10.98
CA GLY A 125 6.42 -12.88 -11.02
C GLY A 125 4.98 -12.48 -10.67
N ASP A 126 4.44 -13.11 -9.63
CA ASP A 126 3.07 -12.91 -9.18
C ASP A 126 2.85 -11.50 -8.61
N ALA A 127 3.83 -10.91 -7.93
CA ALA A 127 3.73 -9.53 -7.43
C ALA A 127 3.61 -8.50 -8.57
N ARG A 128 4.32 -8.72 -9.69
CA ARG A 128 4.16 -7.91 -10.90
C ARG A 128 2.79 -8.07 -11.53
N SER A 129 2.27 -9.29 -11.57
CA SER A 129 0.94 -9.59 -12.11
C SER A 129 -0.17 -8.97 -11.26
N ALA A 130 -0.05 -9.04 -9.93
CA ALA A 130 -0.94 -8.37 -8.98
C ALA A 130 -0.90 -6.84 -9.14
N SER A 131 0.30 -6.26 -9.27
CA SER A 131 0.47 -4.82 -9.52
C SER A 131 -0.23 -4.38 -10.80
N ALA A 132 -0.07 -5.13 -11.90
CA ALA A 132 -0.76 -4.85 -13.16
C ALA A 132 -2.29 -4.95 -13.01
N ALA A 133 -2.79 -5.92 -12.25
CA ALA A 133 -4.22 -6.11 -11.99
C ALA A 133 -4.80 -4.97 -11.15
N VAL A 134 -4.09 -4.49 -10.12
CA VAL A 134 -4.50 -3.31 -9.34
C VAL A 134 -4.56 -2.07 -10.23
N ILE A 135 -3.53 -1.83 -11.05
CA ILE A 135 -3.49 -0.68 -11.96
C ILE A 135 -4.70 -0.68 -12.90
N GLU A 136 -5.00 -1.83 -13.50
CA GLU A 136 -6.14 -1.96 -14.41
C GLU A 136 -7.47 -1.82 -13.68
N ALA A 137 -7.61 -2.43 -12.51
CA ALA A 137 -8.80 -2.29 -11.68
C ALA A 137 -9.05 -0.84 -11.29
N VAL A 138 -8.02 -0.08 -10.86
CA VAL A 138 -8.16 1.35 -10.53
C VAL A 138 -8.59 2.16 -11.76
N ARG A 139 -8.01 1.88 -12.94
CA ARG A 139 -8.40 2.55 -14.20
C ARG A 139 -9.83 2.25 -14.62
N SER A 140 -10.32 1.04 -14.34
CA SER A 140 -11.71 0.66 -14.61
C SER A 140 -12.72 1.45 -13.77
N GLN A 141 -12.30 2.03 -12.63
CA GLN A 141 -13.14 2.84 -11.75
C GLN A 141 -13.27 4.29 -12.23
N ALA A 142 -13.54 4.50 -13.53
CA ALA A 142 -13.62 5.83 -14.14
C ALA A 142 -14.68 6.75 -13.50
N ASP A 143 -15.71 6.17 -12.88
CA ASP A 143 -16.65 6.90 -12.05
C ASP A 143 -16.00 7.39 -10.76
N ALA A 144 -15.29 6.53 -10.03
CA ALA A 144 -14.71 6.89 -8.75
C ALA A 144 -13.41 7.69 -8.87
N VAL A 145 -12.65 7.59 -9.97
CA VAL A 145 -11.29 8.13 -10.08
C VAL A 145 -11.13 8.97 -11.34
N ARG A 146 -10.82 10.27 -11.18
CA ARG A 146 -10.66 11.19 -12.32
C ARG A 146 -9.29 11.06 -13.01
N ARG A 147 -8.22 10.80 -12.26
CA ARG A 147 -6.86 10.65 -12.79
C ARG A 147 -6.11 9.56 -12.04
N VAL A 148 -5.42 8.70 -12.80
CA VAL A 148 -4.54 7.65 -12.28
C VAL A 148 -3.11 7.91 -12.75
N ASP A 149 -2.21 8.12 -11.81
CA ASP A 149 -0.77 8.18 -12.03
C ASP A 149 -0.10 6.90 -11.49
N LEU A 150 1.05 6.54 -12.08
CA LEU A 150 1.82 5.38 -11.67
C LEU A 150 3.17 5.82 -11.14
N ALA A 151 3.57 5.23 -10.03
CA ALA A 151 4.89 5.43 -9.46
C ALA A 151 5.53 4.09 -9.08
N VAL A 152 6.85 4.08 -9.16
CA VAL A 152 7.68 3.01 -8.62
C VAL A 152 8.39 3.57 -7.41
N ALA A 153 8.48 2.80 -6.33
CA ALA A 153 9.21 3.15 -5.12
C ALA A 153 10.11 2.00 -4.68
N GLU A 154 11.23 2.36 -4.08
CA GLU A 154 12.16 1.45 -3.41
C GLU A 154 11.88 1.47 -1.89
N GLN A 155 12.72 0.79 -1.11
CA GLN A 155 12.60 0.68 0.36
C GLN A 155 13.01 1.95 1.13
N ASP A 156 13.14 3.09 0.44
CA ASP A 156 13.44 4.39 1.03
C ASP A 156 12.20 5.30 1.05
N ASP A 157 12.23 6.26 1.97
CA ASP A 157 11.09 7.14 2.22
C ASP A 157 10.97 8.27 1.18
N ALA A 158 12.07 8.62 0.51
CA ALA A 158 12.16 9.83 -0.30
C ALA A 158 11.14 9.82 -1.43
N ARG A 159 11.03 8.68 -2.15
CA ARG A 159 10.10 8.60 -3.27
C ARG A 159 8.64 8.66 -2.84
N LEU A 160 8.29 8.03 -1.72
CA LEU A 160 6.91 8.07 -1.23
C LEU A 160 6.58 9.47 -0.68
N GLN A 161 7.51 10.12 0.01
CA GLN A 161 7.34 11.49 0.50
C GLN A 161 7.13 12.49 -0.65
N GLU A 162 7.89 12.40 -1.74
CA GLU A 162 7.65 13.24 -2.93
C GLU A 162 6.22 13.10 -3.46
N LEU A 163 5.66 11.88 -3.45
CA LEU A 163 4.29 11.64 -3.88
C LEU A 163 3.26 12.22 -2.90
N VAL A 164 3.55 12.23 -1.60
CA VAL A 164 2.73 12.91 -0.59
C VAL A 164 2.71 14.42 -0.85
N ASP A 165 3.86 15.00 -1.15
CA ASP A 165 4.01 16.45 -1.39
C ASP A 165 3.28 16.93 -2.66
N ASP A 166 3.03 16.02 -3.62
CA ASP A 166 2.18 16.26 -4.80
C ASP A 166 0.67 16.29 -4.47
N HIS A 167 0.29 16.00 -3.21
CA HIS A 167 -1.07 16.00 -2.67
C HIS A 167 -2.12 15.23 -3.52
N PRO A 168 -1.88 13.95 -3.87
CA PRO A 168 -2.90 13.12 -4.48
C PRO A 168 -4.06 12.85 -3.50
N ALA A 169 -5.27 12.69 -4.03
CA ALA A 169 -6.43 12.40 -3.19
C ALA A 169 -6.35 11.03 -2.49
N LEU A 170 -5.55 10.10 -3.02
CA LEU A 170 -5.25 8.79 -2.47
C LEU A 170 -3.95 8.24 -3.07
N ILE A 171 -3.13 7.60 -2.22
CA ILE A 171 -1.99 6.78 -2.65
C ILE A 171 -2.35 5.30 -2.42
N ILE A 172 -2.29 4.49 -3.47
CA ILE A 172 -2.53 3.04 -3.41
C ILE A 172 -1.19 2.33 -3.47
N VAL A 173 -0.88 1.50 -2.48
CA VAL A 173 0.36 0.73 -2.41
C VAL A 173 0.06 -0.76 -2.57
N VAL A 174 0.80 -1.42 -3.45
CA VAL A 174 0.57 -2.83 -3.78
C VAL A 174 1.56 -3.75 -3.06
N GLY A 175 1.02 -4.67 -2.26
CA GLY A 175 1.78 -5.70 -1.54
C GLY A 175 2.57 -5.17 -0.33
N ALA A 176 3.20 -6.07 0.42
CA ALA A 176 3.85 -5.72 1.69
C ALA A 176 5.29 -5.23 1.56
N ALA A 177 5.88 -5.31 0.36
CA ALA A 177 7.27 -4.89 0.18
C ALA A 177 7.49 -3.46 0.67
N LEU A 178 6.54 -2.55 0.48
CA LEU A 178 6.66 -1.15 0.90
C LEU A 178 6.08 -0.86 2.29
N ASN A 179 5.65 -1.87 3.07
CA ASN A 179 4.98 -1.65 4.36
C ASN A 179 5.82 -0.80 5.32
N ALA A 180 7.12 -1.09 5.46
CA ALA A 180 7.98 -0.37 6.37
C ALA A 180 8.12 1.12 5.99
N VAL A 181 8.09 1.42 4.69
CA VAL A 181 8.13 2.80 4.16
C VAL A 181 6.79 3.48 4.42
N VAL A 182 5.67 2.81 4.12
CA VAL A 182 4.32 3.36 4.33
C VAL A 182 4.05 3.60 5.82
N ASP A 183 4.51 2.70 6.70
CA ASP A 183 4.40 2.85 8.15
C ASP A 183 5.01 4.17 8.63
N ARG A 184 6.26 4.45 8.25
CA ARG A 184 6.96 5.71 8.59
C ARG A 184 6.32 6.94 7.96
N VAL A 185 6.04 6.90 6.65
CA VAL A 185 5.54 8.07 5.91
C VAL A 185 4.09 8.40 6.25
N SER A 186 3.25 7.38 6.48
CA SER A 186 1.85 7.62 6.87
C SER A 186 1.74 8.25 8.26
N ALA A 187 2.63 7.88 9.19
CA ALA A 187 2.68 8.46 10.54
C ALA A 187 3.10 9.94 10.54
N SER A 188 3.92 10.38 9.58
CA SER A 188 4.29 11.80 9.41
C SER A 188 3.34 12.59 8.51
N SER A 189 2.42 11.93 7.81
CA SER A 189 1.56 12.51 6.78
C SER A 189 0.08 12.21 7.02
N LEU A 190 -0.43 12.59 8.20
CA LEU A 190 -1.78 12.22 8.66
C LEU A 190 -2.91 12.71 7.74
N ASP A 191 -2.72 13.82 7.03
CA ASP A 191 -3.70 14.36 6.08
C ASP A 191 -3.74 13.59 4.74
N GLN A 192 -2.69 12.81 4.45
CA GLN A 192 -2.62 11.98 3.24
C GLN A 192 -3.26 10.62 3.50
N ARG A 193 -4.21 10.25 2.65
CA ARG A 193 -4.84 8.92 2.70
C ARG A 193 -4.06 7.89 1.89
N PHE A 194 -3.97 6.69 2.44
CA PHE A 194 -3.35 5.53 1.83
C PHE A 194 -4.32 4.35 1.76
N LEU A 195 -4.12 3.51 0.74
CA LEU A 195 -4.76 2.21 0.62
C LEU A 195 -3.70 1.14 0.33
N LEU A 196 -3.55 0.16 1.21
CA LEU A 196 -2.74 -1.03 0.94
C LEU A 196 -3.62 -2.11 0.31
N VAL A 197 -3.12 -2.72 -0.76
CA VAL A 197 -3.78 -3.85 -1.43
C VAL A 197 -2.90 -5.09 -1.30
N GLY A 198 -3.44 -6.14 -0.67
CA GLY A 198 -2.72 -7.40 -0.44
C GLY A 198 -1.71 -7.35 0.70
N ALA A 199 -1.79 -6.33 1.55
CA ALA A 199 -0.96 -6.16 2.74
C ALA A 199 -1.68 -5.26 3.75
N GLN A 200 -1.21 -5.27 4.99
CA GLN A 200 -1.62 -4.32 6.04
C GLN A 200 -0.41 -3.85 6.84
N LEU A 201 -0.52 -2.70 7.49
CA LEU A 201 0.55 -2.18 8.33
C LEU A 201 0.73 -3.00 9.62
N PRO A 202 1.97 -3.12 10.11
CA PRO A 202 2.24 -3.68 11.42
C PRO A 202 1.79 -2.74 12.54
N GLU A 203 1.76 -1.43 12.34
CA GLU A 203 1.16 -0.46 13.27
C GLU A 203 0.15 0.42 12.52
N PRO A 204 -1.15 0.04 12.53
CA PRO A 204 -2.18 0.76 11.79
C PRO A 204 -2.30 2.23 12.21
N THR A 205 -2.36 3.10 11.22
CA THR A 205 -2.64 4.54 11.37
C THR A 205 -4.03 4.87 10.82
N ASP A 206 -4.69 5.90 11.35
CA ASP A 206 -6.07 6.26 10.99
C ASP A 206 -6.24 6.59 9.49
N ASN A 207 -5.17 7.06 8.84
CA ASN A 207 -5.16 7.47 7.44
C ASN A 207 -4.82 6.32 6.46
N VAL A 208 -4.65 5.09 6.95
CA VAL A 208 -4.26 3.93 6.14
C VAL A 208 -5.34 2.85 6.19
N ALA A 209 -6.08 2.68 5.09
CA ALA A 209 -6.95 1.53 4.91
C ALA A 209 -6.17 0.37 4.26
N ALA A 210 -6.58 -0.86 4.52
CA ALA A 210 -6.00 -2.05 3.90
C ALA A 210 -7.09 -2.99 3.39
N VAL A 211 -6.81 -3.72 2.32
CA VAL A 211 -7.63 -4.84 1.86
C VAL A 211 -6.75 -6.07 1.72
N VAL A 212 -7.12 -7.13 2.42
CA VAL A 212 -6.33 -8.36 2.55
C VAL A 212 -7.21 -9.58 2.29
N TRP A 213 -6.59 -10.73 2.04
CA TRP A 213 -7.26 -12.02 1.84
C TRP A 213 -6.41 -13.14 2.44
N PRO A 214 -6.95 -14.37 2.60
CA PRO A 214 -6.13 -15.52 2.99
C PRO A 214 -4.94 -15.71 2.05
N GLY A 215 -3.72 -15.68 2.61
CA GLY A 215 -2.47 -15.74 1.84
C GLY A 215 -1.96 -14.40 1.32
N ALA A 216 -2.64 -13.28 1.62
CA ALA A 216 -2.01 -11.96 1.58
C ALA A 216 -1.00 -11.82 2.75
N ASP A 217 -0.11 -10.83 2.67
CA ASP A 217 0.87 -10.57 3.71
C ASP A 217 0.18 -9.95 4.95
N GLN A 218 -0.32 -10.83 5.83
CA GLN A 218 -1.00 -10.51 7.08
C GLN A 218 0.02 -10.19 8.20
N ARG A 219 -0.37 -9.36 9.17
CA ARG A 219 0.44 -8.88 10.32
C ARG A 219 1.07 -10.00 11.17
N ASP A 220 0.61 -11.26 11.05
CA ASP A 220 0.91 -12.35 11.97
C ASP A 220 1.50 -13.64 11.36
N GLN A 221 2.07 -13.64 10.15
CA GLN A 221 2.69 -14.87 9.61
C GLN A 221 4.04 -15.27 10.26
N VAL A 222 4.41 -14.65 11.39
CA VAL A 222 5.50 -15.10 12.26
C VAL A 222 4.93 -15.88 13.45
N MET A 223 4.22 -16.98 13.20
CA MET A 223 4.12 -18.12 14.12
C MET A 223 3.62 -19.37 13.38
N GLY A 224 4.56 -20.22 12.97
CA GLY A 224 4.36 -21.67 12.82
C GLY A 224 3.47 -22.15 11.66
N GLY A 225 4.09 -22.44 10.53
CA GLY A 225 3.82 -23.66 9.76
C GLY A 225 2.46 -23.78 9.04
N GLY A 226 2.51 -23.54 7.73
CA GLY A 226 1.65 -24.21 6.77
C GLY A 226 0.53 -23.35 6.18
N GLY A 227 0.74 -22.89 4.95
CA GLY A 227 -0.36 -22.44 4.09
C GLY A 227 -0.21 -21.05 3.51
N ALA A 228 0.96 -20.72 2.93
CA ALA A 228 0.89 -20.01 1.66
C ALA A 228 0.13 -20.95 0.72
N SER A 229 -1.19 -20.85 0.67
CA SER A 229 -1.94 -21.41 -0.45
C SER A 229 -1.34 -20.70 -1.64
N ALA A 230 -0.46 -21.41 -2.35
CA ALA A 230 0.20 -20.97 -3.56
C ALA A 230 -0.90 -20.72 -4.59
N SER A 231 -1.53 -19.55 -4.45
CA SER A 231 -2.44 -19.02 -5.42
C SER A 231 -1.58 -18.83 -6.66
N SER A 232 -1.79 -19.68 -7.66
CA SER A 232 -1.18 -19.49 -8.98
C SER A 232 -1.35 -18.01 -9.37
N GLY A 233 -0.34 -17.36 -9.93
CA GLY A 233 -0.33 -15.90 -10.14
C GLY A 233 -1.61 -15.26 -10.70
N GLY A 234 -2.37 -15.99 -11.53
CA GLY A 234 -3.68 -15.54 -12.02
C GLY A 234 -4.73 -15.38 -10.92
N ALA A 235 -4.74 -16.25 -9.91
CA ALA A 235 -5.60 -16.13 -8.74
C ALA A 235 -5.21 -14.93 -7.86
N LEU A 236 -3.90 -14.67 -7.68
CA LEU A 236 -3.44 -13.49 -6.95
C LEU A 236 -3.84 -12.19 -7.66
N ALA A 237 -3.64 -12.13 -8.98
CA ALA A 237 -4.05 -10.99 -9.79
C ALA A 237 -5.56 -10.74 -9.72
N ALA A 238 -6.38 -11.79 -9.80
CA ALA A 238 -7.83 -11.67 -9.66
C ALA A 238 -8.25 -11.13 -8.29
N ARG A 239 -7.64 -11.62 -7.20
CA ARG A 239 -7.88 -11.10 -5.85
C ARG A 239 -7.46 -9.65 -5.68
N ALA A 240 -6.30 -9.29 -6.23
CA ALA A 240 -5.81 -7.92 -6.20
C ALA A 240 -6.74 -6.96 -6.96
N ALA A 241 -7.32 -7.40 -8.09
CA ALA A 241 -8.32 -6.62 -8.82
C ALA A 241 -9.64 -6.48 -8.04
N GLU A 242 -10.13 -7.56 -7.41
CA GLU A 242 -11.34 -7.55 -6.55
C GLU A 242 -11.19 -6.61 -5.36
N ALA A 243 -9.99 -6.52 -4.79
CA ALA A 243 -9.70 -5.69 -3.63
C ALA A 243 -9.85 -4.19 -3.88
N VAL A 244 -9.60 -3.71 -5.11
CA VAL A 244 -9.62 -2.27 -5.43
C VAL A 244 -10.97 -1.60 -5.15
N PRO A 245 -12.12 -2.03 -5.72
CA PRO A 245 -13.39 -1.37 -5.46
C PRO A 245 -13.79 -1.42 -3.98
N ILE A 246 -13.37 -2.46 -3.26
CA ILE A 246 -13.63 -2.60 -1.81
C ILE A 246 -12.76 -1.62 -1.02
N GLY A 247 -11.48 -1.49 -1.36
CA GLY A 247 -10.55 -0.56 -0.74
C GLY A 247 -10.94 0.90 -0.96
N LEU A 248 -11.38 1.25 -2.18
CA LEU A 248 -11.90 2.58 -2.47
C LEU A 248 -13.13 2.91 -1.62
N ARG A 249 -14.02 1.93 -1.41
CA ARG A 249 -15.16 2.07 -0.49
C ARG A 249 -14.68 2.26 0.95
N ALA A 250 -13.71 1.48 1.40
CA ALA A 250 -13.14 1.56 2.75
C ALA A 250 -12.57 2.95 3.04
N VAL A 251 -11.71 3.48 2.16
CA VAL A 251 -11.15 4.84 2.26
C VAL A 251 -12.24 5.92 2.28
N SER A 252 -13.36 5.68 1.62
CA SER A 252 -14.47 6.64 1.54
C SER A 252 -15.50 6.55 2.65
N SER A 253 -15.43 5.49 3.47
CA SER A 253 -16.42 5.24 4.52
C SER A 253 -16.30 6.19 5.70
N GLY A 254 -15.23 6.99 5.77
CA GLY A 254 -14.95 7.90 6.88
C GLY A 254 -14.41 7.20 8.14
N ARG A 255 -14.19 5.88 8.06
CA ARG A 255 -13.63 5.05 9.12
C ARG A 255 -12.12 5.23 9.25
N SER A 256 -11.64 5.14 10.47
CA SER A 256 -10.21 5.21 10.79
C SER A 256 -9.50 3.91 10.36
N GLY A 257 -8.72 4.01 9.29
CA GLY A 257 -7.78 2.98 8.83
C GLY A 257 -8.23 1.51 8.92
N PRO A 258 -9.40 1.14 8.36
CA PRO A 258 -9.91 -0.23 8.49
C PRO A 258 -9.09 -1.23 7.69
N VAL A 259 -9.00 -2.46 8.19
CA VAL A 259 -8.53 -3.61 7.43
C VAL A 259 -9.74 -4.38 6.93
N VAL A 260 -9.91 -4.51 5.63
CA VAL A 260 -11.02 -5.27 5.03
C VAL A 260 -10.53 -6.64 4.60
N ALA A 261 -11.06 -7.69 5.21
CA ALA A 261 -10.72 -9.07 4.87
C ALA A 261 -11.67 -9.62 3.80
N LEU A 262 -11.12 -10.12 2.68
CA LEU A 262 -11.86 -10.82 1.64
C LEU A 262 -11.80 -12.33 1.86
N GLY A 263 -12.96 -12.96 2.08
CA GLY A 263 -13.10 -14.41 2.16
C GLY A 263 -13.24 -14.95 3.58
#